data_AF-A0A7S2GJY1-F1
#
_entry.id   AF-A0A7S2GJY1-F1
#
_cell.length_a   1.000
_cell.length_b   1.000
_cell.length_c   1.000
_cell.angle_alpha   90.00
_cell.angle_beta   90.00
_cell.angle_gamma   90.00
#
_symmetry.space_group_name_H-M   'P 1'
#
loop_
_entity.id
_entity.type
_entity.pdbx_description
1 polymer ?
#
loop_
_entity_poly.entity_id
_entity_poly.type
_entity_poly.pdbx_seq_one_letter_code
_entity_poly.pdbx_strand_id
1 'polypeptide(L)'
;VLILMDRSYLSRFWTQFEAWLSFQTAYATGLASSPEAELRASVVCVHGAPPKLRDTLRQEWGAVTAQKAHDKLSSSDVVVTNKSDKEVQLPKILRLDDQVRALRLGRMPGAETSMR
;
A
#
# COMPACT_ATOMS: atom_id res chain seq x y z
N VAL A 1 6.42 -8.94 -5.71
CA VAL A 1 5.74 -8.04 -6.66
C VAL A 1 6.79 -7.48 -7.60
N LEU A 2 6.56 -7.57 -8.91
CA LEU A 2 7.39 -6.90 -9.92
C LEU A 2 6.73 -5.56 -10.28
N ILE A 3 7.44 -4.47 -10.06
CA ILE A 3 7.00 -3.11 -10.37
C ILE A 3 7.73 -2.65 -11.63
N LEU A 4 6.97 -2.42 -12.72
CA LEU A 4 7.47 -1.82 -13.95
C LEU A 4 7.25 -0.31 -13.89
N MET A 5 8.32 0.41 -13.53
CA MET A 5 8.29 1.85 -13.28
C MET A 5 8.46 2.63 -14.59
N ASP A 6 7.41 3.35 -14.99
CA ASP A 6 7.46 4.37 -16.04
C ASP A 6 7.31 5.78 -15.43
N ARG A 7 7.33 6.82 -16.26
CA ARG A 7 7.19 8.22 -15.80
C ARG A 7 5.80 8.57 -15.25
N SER A 8 4.78 7.82 -15.64
CA SER A 8 3.38 8.02 -15.23
C SER A 8 2.99 7.18 -14.01
N TYR A 9 3.85 6.27 -13.54
CA TYR A 9 3.55 5.31 -12.49
C TYR A 9 3.04 5.97 -11.21
N LEU A 10 3.65 7.08 -10.79
CA LEU A 10 3.27 7.83 -9.59
C LEU A 10 2.01 8.72 -9.75
N SER A 11 1.37 8.72 -10.92
CA SER A 11 0.11 9.46 -11.12
C SER A 11 -1.13 8.58 -10.96
N ARG A 12 -1.00 7.25 -11.07
CA ARG A 12 -2.14 6.32 -11.12
C ARG A 12 -2.39 5.68 -9.76
N PHE A 13 -3.66 5.42 -9.44
CA PHE A 13 -4.06 4.87 -8.15
C PHE A 13 -3.49 3.47 -7.89
N TRP A 14 -3.78 2.52 -8.79
CA TRP A 14 -3.44 1.11 -8.59
C TRP A 14 -1.93 0.86 -8.47
N THR A 15 -1.13 1.53 -9.28
CA THR A 15 0.33 1.44 -9.25
C THR A 15 0.89 1.91 -7.91
N GLN A 16 0.40 3.04 -7.40
CA GLN A 16 0.84 3.56 -6.10
C GLN A 16 0.34 2.71 -4.93
N PHE A 17 -0.90 2.23 -5.00
CA PHE A 17 -1.48 1.33 -4.00
C PHE A 17 -0.71 0.00 -3.90
N GLU A 18 -0.41 -0.64 -5.03
CA GLU A 18 0.37 -1.87 -5.08
C GLU A 18 1.80 -1.66 -4.57
N ALA A 19 2.43 -0.54 -4.95
CA ALA A 19 3.76 -0.20 -4.47
C ALA A 19 3.78 -0.08 -2.94
N TRP A 20 2.86 0.69 -2.36
CA TRP A 20 2.75 0.84 -0.91
C TRP A 20 2.57 -0.52 -0.22
N LEU A 21 1.58 -1.32 -0.64
CA LEU A 21 1.33 -2.65 -0.08
C LEU A 21 2.56 -3.57 -0.17
N SER A 22 3.28 -3.53 -1.28
CA SER A 22 4.47 -4.37 -1.49
C SER A 22 5.66 -4.00 -0.59
N PHE A 23 5.62 -2.80 -0.01
CA PHE A 23 6.65 -2.28 0.91
C PHE A 23 6.27 -2.44 2.38
N GLN A 24 5.12 -3.06 2.69
CA GLN A 24 4.69 -3.26 4.08
C GLN A 24 4.92 -4.70 4.56
N THR A 25 5.36 -4.81 5.81
CA THR A 25 5.38 -6.03 6.62
C THR A 25 4.34 -5.92 7.72
N ALA A 26 3.72 -7.05 8.06
CA ALA A 26 2.72 -7.15 9.13
C ALA A 26 3.38 -7.37 10.50
N TYR A 27 3.30 -6.37 11.36
CA TYR A 27 3.78 -6.38 12.74
C TYR A 27 2.64 -6.42 13.76
N ALA A 28 2.97 -6.64 15.04
CA ALA A 28 1.98 -6.54 16.13
C ALA A 28 1.34 -5.14 16.24
N THR A 29 2.07 -4.12 15.81
CA THR A 29 1.63 -2.72 15.75
C THR A 29 1.00 -2.35 14.40
N GLY A 30 0.60 -3.31 13.58
CA GLY A 30 -0.02 -3.07 12.27
C GLY A 30 0.95 -3.22 11.09
N LEU A 31 0.60 -2.63 9.96
CA LEU A 31 1.43 -2.54 8.77
C LEU A 31 2.49 -1.45 8.96
N ALA A 32 3.75 -1.81 8.71
CA ALA A 32 4.85 -0.86 8.69
C ALA A 32 5.88 -1.24 7.63
N SER A 33 6.82 -0.32 7.36
CA SER A 33 7.90 -0.50 6.38
C SER A 33 8.57 -1.86 6.53
N SER A 34 8.65 -2.60 5.42
CA SER A 34 9.45 -3.82 5.33
C SER A 34 10.95 -3.49 5.42
N PRO A 35 11.72 -4.25 6.21
CA PRO A 35 13.17 -4.27 6.13
C PRO A 35 13.62 -4.71 4.73
N GLU A 36 14.77 -4.23 4.25
CA GLU A 36 15.24 -4.57 2.90
C GLU A 36 15.36 -6.08 2.68
N ALA A 37 15.80 -6.83 3.69
CA ALA A 37 15.95 -8.28 3.63
C ALA A 37 14.62 -9.05 3.48
N GLU A 38 13.49 -8.43 3.87
CA GLU A 38 12.15 -9.01 3.80
C GLU A 38 11.30 -8.39 2.70
N LEU A 39 11.85 -7.41 1.96
CA LEU A 39 11.12 -6.67 0.96
C LEU A 39 10.75 -7.57 -0.21
N ARG A 40 9.45 -7.78 -0.42
CA ARG A 40 8.91 -8.64 -1.49
C ARG A 40 8.62 -7.87 -2.77
N ALA A 41 9.46 -6.89 -3.10
CA ALA A 41 9.27 -6.01 -4.26
C ALA A 41 10.56 -5.84 -5.08
N SER A 42 10.44 -5.96 -6.40
CA SER A 42 11.51 -5.66 -7.35
C SER A 42 11.05 -4.58 -8.30
N VAL A 43 11.82 -3.50 -8.44
CA VAL A 43 11.44 -2.32 -9.23
C VAL A 43 12.37 -2.21 -10.44
N VAL A 44 11.79 -2.24 -11.63
CA VAL A 44 12.50 -2.14 -12.91
C VAL A 44 11.99 -0.91 -13.66
N CYS A 45 12.87 0.03 -14.00
CA CYS A 45 12.51 1.18 -14.81
C CYS A 45 12.42 0.78 -16.29
N VAL A 46 11.33 1.15 -16.96
CA VAL A 46 11.04 0.80 -18.36
C VAL A 46 10.86 2.05 -19.23
N HIS A 47 10.87 1.89 -20.55
CA HIS A 47 10.62 2.97 -21.51
C HIS A 47 11.51 4.23 -21.33
N GLY A 48 12.78 4.03 -20.96
CA GLY A 48 13.72 5.13 -20.74
C GLY A 48 13.43 5.97 -19.48
N ALA A 49 12.63 5.43 -18.55
CA ALA A 49 12.49 6.00 -17.22
C ALA A 49 13.84 5.99 -16.50
N PRO A 50 14.26 7.11 -15.86
CA PRO A 50 15.55 7.16 -15.21
C PRO A 50 15.57 6.26 -13.97
N PRO A 51 16.68 5.53 -13.70
CA PRO A 51 16.78 4.63 -12.55
C PRO A 51 16.45 5.27 -11.19
N LYS A 52 16.67 6.59 -11.05
CA LYS A 52 16.35 7.36 -9.84
C LYS A 52 14.86 7.32 -9.46
N LEU A 53 13.96 7.05 -10.40
CA LEU A 53 12.54 6.90 -10.10
C LEU A 53 12.24 5.71 -9.19
N ARG A 54 13.06 4.65 -9.22
CA ARG A 54 12.98 3.55 -8.24
C ARG A 54 13.19 4.06 -6.82
N ASP A 55 14.23 4.86 -6.63
CA ASP A 55 14.62 5.34 -5.30
C ASP A 55 13.58 6.35 -4.81
N THR A 56 13.05 7.17 -5.72
CA THR A 56 11.89 8.04 -5.46
C THR A 56 10.67 7.23 -5.01
N LEU A 57 10.31 6.16 -5.72
CA LEU A 57 9.18 5.30 -5.35
C LEU A 57 9.33 4.74 -3.92
N ARG A 58 10.53 4.28 -3.56
CA ARG A 58 10.83 3.78 -2.21
C ARG A 58 10.74 4.88 -1.15
N GLN A 59 11.25 6.08 -1.41
CA GLN A 59 11.14 7.22 -0.50
C GLN A 59 9.68 7.64 -0.31
N GLU A 60 8.90 7.65 -1.39
CA GLU A 60 7.51 8.10 -1.40
C GLU A 60 6.53 7.17 -0.70
N TRP A 61 6.83 5.86 -0.63
CA TRP A 61 5.89 4.85 -0.12
C TRP A 61 6.43 3.91 0.95
N GLY A 62 7.76 3.74 1.07
CA GLY A 62 8.35 2.72 1.93
C GLY A 62 8.02 2.89 3.41
N ALA A 63 8.18 4.11 3.93
CA ALA A 63 7.93 4.44 5.34
C ALA A 63 6.54 5.06 5.61
N VAL A 64 5.61 4.95 4.64
CA VAL A 64 4.28 5.57 4.76
C VAL A 64 3.36 4.66 5.57
N THR A 65 2.80 5.19 6.67
CA THR A 65 1.79 4.48 7.48
C THR A 65 0.48 4.27 6.71
N ALA A 66 -0.33 3.28 7.10
CA ALA A 66 -1.66 3.05 6.50
C ALA A 66 -2.54 4.32 6.41
N GLN A 67 -2.61 5.14 7.46
CA GLN A 67 -3.38 6.40 7.43
C GLN A 67 -2.86 7.39 6.38
N LYS A 68 -1.55 7.68 6.40
CA LYS A 68 -0.93 8.56 5.40
C LYS A 68 -1.08 8.01 3.97
N ALA A 69 -1.03 6.69 3.79
CA ALA A 69 -1.23 6.08 2.48
C ALA A 69 -2.67 6.28 1.98
N HIS A 70 -3.65 6.06 2.87
CA HIS A 70 -5.05 6.39 2.61
C HIS A 70 -5.20 7.85 2.17
N ASP A 71 -4.69 8.79 2.96
CA ASP A 71 -4.85 10.22 2.69
C ASP A 71 -4.20 10.62 1.36
N LYS A 72 -2.97 10.15 1.09
CA LYS A 72 -2.24 10.43 -0.14
C LYS A 72 -2.94 9.85 -1.38
N LEU A 73 -3.42 8.60 -1.30
CA LEU A 73 -4.13 7.96 -2.41
C LEU A 73 -5.52 8.55 -2.65
N SER A 74 -6.13 9.17 -1.61
CA SER A 74 -7.41 9.87 -1.72
C SER A 74 -7.32 11.19 -2.48
N SER A 75 -6.11 11.77 -2.62
CA SER A 75 -5.88 13.04 -3.34
C SER A 75 -6.47 13.03 -4.75
N SER A 76 -6.98 14.19 -5.19
CA SER A 76 -7.43 14.45 -6.56
C SER A 76 -6.32 14.31 -7.59
N ASP A 77 -5.05 14.48 -7.18
CA ASP A 77 -3.89 14.36 -8.07
C ASP A 77 -3.60 12.90 -8.46
N VAL A 78 -4.17 11.94 -7.73
CA VAL A 78 -4.04 10.52 -8.03
C VAL A 78 -5.16 10.10 -8.97
N VAL A 79 -4.82 9.84 -10.22
CA VAL A 79 -5.73 9.46 -11.28
C VAL A 79 -6.24 8.03 -11.08
N VAL A 80 -7.54 7.84 -11.24
CA VAL A 80 -8.19 6.53 -11.28
C VAL A 80 -9.14 6.50 -12.46
N THR A 81 -9.16 5.39 -13.20
CA THR A 81 -10.07 5.22 -14.36
C THR A 81 -11.49 4.91 -13.92
N ASN A 82 -11.65 4.20 -12.81
CA ASN A 82 -12.94 3.93 -12.19
C ASN A 82 -12.97 4.49 -10.76
N LYS A 83 -13.79 5.53 -10.52
CA LYS A 83 -13.88 6.18 -9.22
C LYS A 83 -14.24 5.21 -8.08
N SER A 84 -15.05 4.19 -8.36
CA SER A 84 -15.44 3.21 -7.35
C SER A 84 -14.25 2.43 -6.79
N ASP A 85 -13.14 2.31 -7.53
CA ASP A 85 -11.94 1.64 -7.05
C ASP A 85 -11.38 2.34 -5.82
N LYS A 86 -11.30 3.68 -5.84
CA LYS A 86 -10.86 4.45 -4.66
C LYS A 86 -11.83 4.28 -3.50
N GLU A 87 -13.13 4.41 -3.77
CA GLU A 87 -14.19 4.30 -2.76
C GLU A 87 -14.18 2.93 -2.06
N VAL A 88 -13.88 1.87 -2.80
CA VAL A 88 -13.84 0.50 -2.27
C VAL A 88 -12.51 0.14 -1.61
N GLN A 89 -11.37 0.61 -2.15
CA GLN A 89 -10.05 0.16 -1.71
C GLN A 89 -9.46 1.02 -0.59
N LEU A 90 -9.74 2.33 -0.55
CA LEU A 90 -9.22 3.21 0.49
C LEU A 90 -9.62 2.73 1.91
N PRO A 91 -10.89 2.39 2.21
CA PRO A 91 -11.25 1.88 3.54
C PRO A 91 -10.56 0.56 3.89
N LYS A 92 -10.21 -0.26 2.90
CA LYS A 92 -9.54 -1.55 3.12
C LYS A 92 -8.10 -1.38 3.61
N ILE A 93 -7.44 -0.27 3.28
CA ILE A 93 -6.10 0.04 3.81
C ILE A 93 -6.13 0.06 5.34
N LEU A 94 -7.05 0.85 5.90
CA LEU A 94 -7.20 1.03 7.34
C LEU A 94 -7.68 -0.27 8.00
N ARG A 95 -8.69 -0.91 7.40
CA ARG A 95 -9.21 -2.20 7.89
C ARG A 95 -8.12 -3.27 7.93
N LEU A 96 -7.27 -3.35 6.92
CA LEU A 96 -6.18 -4.32 6.89
C LEU A 96 -5.16 -4.05 8.00
N ASP A 97 -4.81 -2.78 8.25
CA ASP A 97 -3.94 -2.39 9.36
C ASP A 97 -4.51 -2.85 10.72
N ASP A 98 -5.80 -2.58 10.95
CA ASP A 98 -6.52 -2.99 12.16
C ASP A 98 -6.58 -4.51 12.31
N GLN A 99 -6.86 -5.23 11.21
CA GLN A 99 -6.88 -6.69 11.22
C GLN A 99 -5.51 -7.28 11.54
N VAL A 100 -4.43 -6.71 11.01
CA VAL A 100 -3.06 -7.12 11.33
C VAL A 100 -2.76 -6.91 12.82
N ARG A 101 -3.11 -5.75 13.37
CA ARG A 101 -2.98 -5.47 14.82
C ARG A 101 -3.74 -6.51 15.65
N ALA A 102 -5.00 -6.75 15.31
CA ALA A 102 -5.87 -7.68 16.04
C ALA A 102 -5.31 -9.11 16.03
N LEU A 103 -5.00 -9.65 14.84
CA LEU A 103 -4.51 -11.02 14.67
C LEU A 103 -3.19 -11.27 15.38
N ARG A 104 -2.26 -10.31 15.34
CA ARG A 104 -0.95 -10.42 16.00
C ARG A 104 -1.01 -10.26 17.52
N LEU A 105 -2.07 -9.62 18.04
CA LEU A 105 -2.38 -9.54 19.47
C LEU A 105 -3.23 -10.74 19.96
N GLY A 106 -3.48 -11.74 19.12
CA GLY A 106 -4.32 -12.89 19.46
C GLY A 106 -5.82 -12.58 19.57
N ARG A 107 -6.25 -11.37 19.16
CA ARG A 107 -7.66 -11.00 19.08
C ARG A 107 -8.16 -11.34 17.68
N MET A 108 -8.90 -12.42 17.51
CA MET A 108 -9.54 -12.71 16.22
C MET A 108 -10.60 -11.63 15.92
N PRO A 109 -10.47 -10.84 14.84
CA PRO A 109 -11.53 -9.93 14.45
C PRO A 109 -12.65 -10.73 13.76
N GLY A 110 -13.76 -10.98 14.47
CA GLY A 110 -15.00 -11.50 13.86
C GLY A 110 -15.80 -12.59 14.58
N ALA A 111 -15.55 -12.87 15.87
CA ALA A 111 -16.29 -13.92 16.60
C ALA A 111 -17.55 -13.45 17.36
N GLU A 112 -18.07 -12.25 17.09
CA GLU A 112 -19.34 -11.77 17.66
C GLU A 112 -20.18 -11.14 16.55
N THR A 113 -21.12 -11.92 16.01
CA THR A 113 -22.54 -11.59 15.80
C THR A 113 -23.16 -12.70 14.93
N SER A 114 -23.55 -13.80 15.56
CA SER A 114 -24.61 -14.68 15.05
C SER A 114 -25.19 -15.46 16.23
N MET A 115 -25.93 -14.74 17.07
CA MET A 115 -26.91 -15.36 17.95
C MET A 115 -28.14 -14.44 17.99
N ARG A 116 -29.04 -14.67 17.04
CA ARG A 116 -30.51 -14.66 17.16
C ARG A 116 -31.13 -14.86 15.79
#